data_AF-A0AAD3TTG4-F1
#
_entry.id   AF-A0AAD3TTG4-F1
#
_cell.length_a   1.000
_cell.length_b   1.000
_cell.length_c   1.000
_cell.angle_alpha   90.00
_cell.angle_beta   90.00
_cell.angle_gamma   90.00
#
_symmetry.space_group_name_H-M   'P 1'
#
loop_
_entity.id
_entity.type
_entity.pdbx_description
1 polymer ?
#
loop_
_entity_poly.entity_id
_entity_poly.type
_entity_poly.pdbx_seq_one_letter_code
_entity_poly.pdbx_strand_id
1 'polypeptide(L)'
;MDKQLSAPLLIEPLGPPTKISTRKTFTHLSTFVEHLPPSPQRTQLERLADALGVEVGAIAPSEGEAREKKREAERAAARLERRRTREAARAAEAAAAEDLREADKDALEAAIEGEAAAEDEDAEEEEGLGGNLGEGPIMDDRGDVEYGDVPEDDQDEPDNEHAEMEED
;
A
#
# COMPACT_ATOMS: atom_id res chain seq x y z
N MET A 1 4.73 -19.47 -6.64
CA MET A 1 4.56 -20.79 -6.00
C MET A 1 5.88 -21.14 -5.34
N ASP A 2 5.97 -20.93 -4.03
CA ASP A 2 7.10 -21.39 -3.24
C ASP A 2 7.09 -22.91 -3.27
N LYS A 3 8.08 -23.50 -3.94
CA LYS A 3 8.26 -24.95 -3.95
C LYS A 3 8.72 -25.34 -2.55
N GLN A 4 7.76 -25.61 -1.68
CA GLN A 4 8.01 -26.21 -0.38
C GLN A 4 8.80 -27.50 -0.65
N LEU A 5 10.02 -27.58 -0.09
CA LEU A 5 10.89 -28.74 -0.29
C LEU A 5 10.11 -30.00 0.10
N SER A 6 9.87 -30.89 -0.86
CA SER A 6 9.04 -32.08 -0.68
C SER A 6 9.68 -33.13 0.25
N ALA A 7 10.95 -32.94 0.60
CA ALA A 7 11.72 -33.79 1.48
C ALA A 7 12.59 -32.95 2.43
N PRO A 8 12.80 -33.41 3.67
CA PRO A 8 13.68 -32.74 4.62
C PRO A 8 15.14 -32.79 4.13
N LEU A 9 15.87 -31.69 4.28
CA LEU A 9 17.31 -31.65 4.04
C LEU A 9 18.04 -32.29 5.23
N LEU A 10 18.86 -33.30 4.95
CA LEU A 10 19.78 -33.86 5.92
C LEU A 10 21.07 -33.03 5.91
N ILE A 11 21.36 -32.37 7.03
CA ILE A 11 22.59 -31.59 7.23
C ILE A 11 23.49 -32.37 8.18
N GLU A 12 24.60 -32.90 7.67
CA GLU A 12 25.60 -33.60 8.47
C GLU A 12 26.78 -32.67 8.79
N PRO A 13 27.15 -32.47 10.07
CA PRO A 13 28.31 -31.66 10.42
C PRO A 13 29.60 -32.38 10.01
N LEU A 14 30.40 -31.76 9.15
CA LEU A 14 31.72 -32.28 8.75
C LEU A 14 32.75 -32.24 9.89
N GLY A 15 32.46 -31.50 10.97
CA GLY A 15 33.34 -31.34 12.12
C GLY A 15 32.73 -30.44 13.21
N PRO A 16 33.47 -30.20 14.30
CA PRO A 16 33.02 -29.31 15.36
C PRO A 16 32.95 -27.85 14.88
N PRO A 17 32.01 -27.03 15.41
CA PRO A 17 31.89 -25.63 15.05
C PRO A 17 33.15 -24.85 15.44
N THR A 18 33.62 -23.99 14.54
CA THR A 18 34.78 -23.13 14.77
C THR A 18 34.35 -21.70 15.08
N LYS A 19 34.96 -21.09 16.10
CA LYS A 19 34.75 -19.67 16.41
C LYS A 19 35.58 -18.83 15.44
N ILE A 20 34.93 -17.90 14.75
CA ILE A 20 35.58 -16.90 13.89
C ILE A 20 35.75 -15.59 14.66
N SER A 21 36.81 -14.84 14.35
CA SER A 21 37.03 -13.52 14.95
C SER A 21 36.12 -12.47 14.32
N THR A 22 35.78 -11.41 15.07
CA THR A 22 34.93 -10.30 14.61
C THR A 22 35.41 -9.70 13.28
N ARG A 23 36.72 -9.51 13.12
CA ARG A 23 37.32 -9.03 11.86
C ARG A 23 37.06 -9.97 10.68
N LYS A 24 37.15 -11.29 10.88
CA LYS A 24 36.83 -12.28 9.83
C LYS A 24 35.34 -12.32 9.53
N THR A 25 34.50 -12.23 10.58
CA THR A 25 33.05 -12.15 10.43
C THR A 25 32.64 -10.95 9.59
N PHE A 26 33.24 -9.77 9.85
CA PHE A 26 33.00 -8.56 9.05
C PHE A 26 33.33 -8.79 7.57
N THR A 27 34.52 -9.32 7.25
CA THR A 27 34.91 -9.59 5.85
C THR A 27 33.99 -10.60 5.16
N HIS A 28 33.54 -11.63 5.87
CA HIS A 28 32.59 -12.61 5.31
C HIS A 28 31.23 -11.96 5.04
N LEU A 29 30.72 -11.16 5.99
CA LEU A 29 29.42 -10.49 5.84
C LEU A 29 29.44 -9.44 4.74
N SER A 30 30.49 -8.62 4.66
CA SER A 30 30.59 -7.58 3.62
C SER A 30 30.55 -8.19 2.22
N THR A 31 31.31 -9.27 2.01
CA THR A 31 31.34 -9.98 0.72
C THR A 31 30.03 -10.71 0.44
N PHE A 32 29.41 -11.33 1.45
CA PHE A 32 28.17 -12.07 1.27
C PHE A 32 27.00 -11.14 0.89
N VAL A 33 26.91 -9.98 1.53
CA VAL A 33 25.85 -8.98 1.29
C VAL A 33 25.86 -8.46 -0.14
N GLU A 34 27.04 -8.26 -0.75
CA GLU A 34 27.18 -7.80 -2.13
C GLU A 34 26.52 -8.73 -3.15
N HIS A 35 26.41 -10.02 -2.82
CA HIS A 35 25.84 -11.04 -3.69
C HIS A 35 24.35 -11.32 -3.45
N LEU A 36 23.74 -10.69 -2.44
CA LEU A 36 22.32 -10.89 -2.13
C LEU A 36 21.41 -9.99 -2.97
N PRO A 37 20.24 -10.47 -3.42
CA PRO A 37 19.23 -9.61 -4.02
C PRO A 37 18.68 -8.62 -2.96
N PRO A 38 18.09 -7.49 -3.40
CA PRO A 38 17.42 -6.56 -2.49
C PRO A 38 16.28 -7.27 -1.76
N SER A 39 16.42 -7.40 -0.44
CA SER A 39 15.40 -7.99 0.43
C SER A 39 15.53 -7.44 1.86
N PRO A 40 14.49 -7.56 2.70
CA PRO A 40 14.58 -7.14 4.09
C PRO A 40 15.70 -7.85 4.86
N GLN A 41 15.95 -9.13 4.57
CA GLN A 41 17.05 -9.89 5.19
C GLN A 41 18.41 -9.33 4.78
N ARG A 42 18.57 -8.92 3.52
CA ARG A 42 19.79 -8.25 3.06
C ARG A 42 20.01 -6.94 3.83
N THR A 43 18.98 -6.11 4.02
CA THR A 43 19.11 -4.85 4.78
C THR A 43 19.50 -5.11 6.24
N GLN A 44 18.98 -6.16 6.86
CA GLN A 44 19.39 -6.55 8.21
C GLN A 44 20.87 -6.96 8.26
N LEU A 45 21.34 -7.74 7.28
CA LEU A 45 22.74 -8.12 7.18
C LEU A 45 23.66 -6.93 6.90
N GLU A 46 23.23 -5.96 6.09
CA GLU A 46 23.94 -4.70 5.87
C GLU A 46 24.14 -3.92 7.18
N ARG A 47 23.09 -3.77 8.00
CA ARG A 47 23.18 -3.11 9.30
C ARG A 47 24.11 -3.84 10.26
N LEU A 48 24.05 -5.17 10.28
CA LEU A 48 24.96 -5.97 11.11
C LEU A 48 26.42 -5.85 10.64
N ALA A 49 26.66 -5.86 9.34
CA ALA A 49 27.98 -5.66 8.76
C ALA A 49 28.53 -4.26 9.06
N ASP A 50 27.69 -3.22 8.97
CA ASP A 50 28.08 -1.85 9.31
C ASP A 50 28.41 -1.71 10.81
N ALA A 51 27.57 -2.26 11.69
CA ALA A 51 27.82 -2.23 13.15
C ALA A 51 29.13 -2.95 13.52
N LEU A 52 29.36 -4.15 12.95
CA LEU A 52 30.62 -4.88 13.12
C LEU A 52 31.81 -4.15 12.49
N GLY A 53 31.60 -3.46 11.37
CA GLY A 53 32.63 -2.65 10.71
C GLY A 53 33.07 -1.47 11.57
N VAL A 54 32.14 -0.82 12.28
CA VAL A 54 32.44 0.23 13.24
C VAL A 54 33.21 -0.34 14.45
N GLU A 55 32.76 -1.47 15.00
CA GLU A 55 33.41 -2.12 16.15
C GLU A 55 34.85 -2.54 15.85
N VAL A 56 35.10 -3.09 14.65
CA VAL A 56 36.43 -3.50 14.19
C VAL A 56 37.30 -2.32 13.73
N GLY A 57 36.72 -1.11 13.63
CA GLY A 57 37.38 0.10 13.13
C GLY A 57 37.63 0.10 11.62
N ALA A 58 36.91 -0.74 10.88
CA ALA A 58 36.93 -0.78 9.41
C ALA A 58 36.04 0.30 8.77
N ILE A 59 35.03 0.78 9.51
CA ILE A 59 34.09 1.81 9.08
C ILE A 59 34.09 2.92 10.14
N ALA A 60 34.08 4.18 9.70
CA ALA A 60 33.93 5.30 10.62
C ALA A 60 32.48 5.36 11.15
N PRO A 61 32.24 5.68 12.44
CA PRO A 61 30.88 5.80 12.98
C PRO A 61 29.97 6.71 12.13
N SER A 62 30.51 7.85 11.69
CA SER A 62 29.81 8.80 10.82
C SER A 62 29.40 8.23 9.46
N GLU A 63 30.16 7.26 8.94
CA GLU A 63 29.84 6.60 7.68
C GLU A 63 28.71 5.57 7.87
N GLY A 64 28.70 4.86 9.00
CA GLY A 64 27.60 3.97 9.37
C GLY A 64 26.26 4.71 9.47
N GLU A 65 26.26 5.88 10.12
CA GLU A 65 25.09 6.76 10.21
C GLU A 65 24.65 7.30 8.84
N ALA A 66 25.60 7.73 8.00
CA ALA A 66 25.29 8.22 6.66
C ALA A 66 24.62 7.14 5.79
N ARG A 67 25.07 5.89 5.90
CA ARG A 67 24.46 4.75 5.20
C ARG A 67 23.05 4.47 5.69
N GLU A 68 22.80 4.49 7.01
CA GLU A 68 21.43 4.30 7.54
C GLU A 68 20.50 5.44 7.12
N LYS A 69 20.98 6.70 7.17
CA LYS A 69 20.20 7.87 6.72
C LYS A 69 19.81 7.78 5.24
N LYS A 70 20.71 7.27 4.39
CA LYS A 70 20.40 7.04 2.97
C LYS A 70 19.27 6.01 2.81
N ARG A 71 19.32 4.89 3.54
CA ARG A 71 18.26 3.87 3.51
C ARG A 71 16.92 4.39 4.03
N GLU A 72 16.95 5.27 5.01
CA GLU A 72 15.76 5.92 5.55
C GLU A 72 15.15 6.87 4.52
N ALA A 73 15.98 7.69 3.85
CA ALA A 73 15.54 8.56 2.77
C ALA A 73 14.95 7.77 1.58
N GLU A 74 15.53 6.63 1.21
CA GLU A 74 14.98 5.74 0.17
C GLU A 74 13.62 5.15 0.59
N ARG A 75 13.46 4.76 1.85
CA ARG A 75 12.17 4.30 2.40
C ARG A 75 11.13 5.42 2.40
N ALA A 76 11.51 6.63 2.79
CA ALA A 76 10.62 7.79 2.77
C ALA A 76 10.21 8.15 1.34
N ALA A 77 11.13 8.12 0.38
CA ALA A 77 10.83 8.34 -1.04
C ALA A 77 9.86 7.29 -1.58
N ALA A 78 10.07 6.01 -1.28
CA ALA A 78 9.16 4.94 -1.69
C ALA A 78 7.76 5.08 -1.07
N ARG A 79 7.65 5.58 0.17
CA ARG A 79 6.36 5.90 0.81
C ARG A 79 5.67 7.08 0.10
N LEU A 80 6.40 8.14 -0.23
CA LEU A 80 5.87 9.28 -0.96
C LEU A 80 5.39 8.91 -2.37
N GLU A 81 6.11 8.04 -3.06
CA GLU A 81 5.67 7.52 -4.37
C GLU A 81 4.37 6.73 -4.25
N ARG A 82 4.27 5.83 -3.25
CA ARG A 82 3.01 5.10 -2.98
C ARG A 82 1.84 6.02 -2.64
N ARG A 83 2.11 7.09 -1.89
CA ARG A 83 1.10 8.10 -1.58
C ARG A 83 0.63 8.81 -2.86
N ARG A 84 1.56 9.24 -3.71
CA ARG A 84 1.24 9.88 -5.00
C ARG A 84 0.44 8.97 -5.93
N THR A 85 0.77 7.67 -6.00
CA THR A 85 0.02 6.73 -6.83
C THR A 85 -1.41 6.52 -6.31
N ARG A 86 -1.59 6.46 -4.98
CA ARG A 86 -2.93 6.38 -4.37
C ARG A 86 -3.75 7.65 -4.61
N GLU A 87 -3.15 8.83 -4.43
CA GLU A 87 -3.80 10.11 -4.71
C GLU A 87 -4.19 10.22 -6.19
N ALA A 88 -3.30 9.83 -7.11
CA ALA A 88 -3.59 9.82 -8.54
C ALA A 88 -4.71 8.83 -8.92
N ALA A 89 -4.75 7.64 -8.28
CA ALA A 89 -5.82 6.67 -8.49
C ALA A 89 -7.18 7.21 -7.99
N ARG A 90 -7.23 7.81 -6.80
CA ARG A 90 -8.45 8.45 -6.26
C ARG A 90 -8.92 9.61 -7.12
N ALA A 91 -8.01 10.43 -7.63
CA ALA A 91 -8.35 11.54 -8.53
C ALA A 91 -8.91 11.04 -9.87
N ALA A 92 -8.35 9.96 -10.43
CA ALA A 92 -8.86 9.34 -11.65
C ALA A 92 -10.25 8.71 -11.45
N GLU A 93 -10.48 8.06 -10.31
CA GLU A 93 -11.78 7.50 -9.95
C GLU A 93 -12.84 8.59 -9.76
N ALA A 94 -12.49 9.69 -9.08
CA ALA A 94 -13.38 10.83 -8.91
C ALA A 94 -13.76 11.47 -10.26
N ALA A 95 -12.80 11.64 -11.18
CA ALA A 95 -13.07 12.16 -12.51
C ALA A 95 -13.99 11.23 -13.33
N ALA A 96 -13.75 9.92 -13.30
CA ALA A 96 -14.62 8.95 -13.98
C ALA A 96 -16.04 8.92 -13.40
N ALA A 97 -16.19 9.14 -12.09
CA ALA A 97 -17.50 9.25 -11.45
C ALA A 97 -18.24 10.55 -11.83
N GLU A 98 -17.53 11.65 -12.08
CA GLU A 98 -18.13 12.88 -12.60
C GLU A 98 -18.59 12.71 -14.05
N ASP A 99 -17.77 12.09 -14.90
CA ASP A 99 -18.14 11.80 -16.30
C ASP A 99 -19.40 10.92 -16.38
N LEU A 100 -19.52 9.92 -15.51
CA LEU A 100 -20.72 9.08 -15.41
C LEU A 100 -21.95 9.88 -14.97
N ARG A 101 -21.80 10.79 -14.00
CA ARG A 101 -22.90 11.65 -13.54
C ARG A 101 -23.34 12.64 -14.62
N GLU A 102 -22.43 13.11 -15.47
CA GLU A 102 -22.76 13.97 -16.59
C GLU A 102 -23.49 13.18 -17.69
N ALA A 103 -23.01 11.98 -18.03
CA ALA A 103 -23.69 11.10 -18.98
C ALA A 103 -25.10 10.68 -18.52
N ASP A 104 -25.29 10.41 -17.22
CA ASP A 104 -26.60 10.10 -16.64
C ASP A 104 -27.55 11.31 -16.73
N LYS A 105 -27.04 12.53 -16.51
CA LYS A 105 -27.82 13.77 -16.67
C LYS A 105 -28.21 13.99 -18.13
N ASP A 106 -27.28 13.83 -19.06
CA ASP A 106 -27.55 13.98 -20.50
C ASP A 106 -28.59 12.95 -20.99
N ALA A 107 -28.53 11.72 -20.48
CA ALA A 107 -29.52 10.69 -20.78
C ALA A 107 -30.91 11.02 -20.23
N LEU A 108 -30.97 11.58 -19.01
CA LEU A 108 -32.21 12.07 -18.40
C LEU A 108 -32.79 13.27 -19.17
N GLU A 109 -31.96 14.23 -19.57
CA GLU A 109 -32.38 15.39 -20.36
C GLU A 109 -32.91 14.97 -21.75
N ALA A 110 -32.24 14.03 -22.43
CA ALA A 110 -32.70 13.49 -23.70
C ALA A 110 -34.03 12.70 -23.57
N ALA A 111 -34.24 11.99 -22.45
CA ALA A 111 -35.49 11.30 -22.18
C ALA A 111 -36.65 12.30 -21.94
N ILE A 112 -36.41 13.38 -21.20
CA ILE A 112 -37.39 14.45 -20.95
C ILE A 112 -37.73 15.20 -22.25
N GLU A 113 -36.75 15.48 -23.11
CA GLU A 113 -36.99 16.15 -24.40
C GLU A 113 -37.72 15.23 -25.40
N GLY A 114 -37.48 13.91 -25.34
CA GLY A 114 -38.22 12.92 -26.13
C GLY A 114 -39.68 12.74 -25.70
N GLU A 115 -39.99 12.99 -24.43
CA GLU A 115 -41.36 12.93 -23.88
C GLU A 115 -42.18 14.18 -24.20
N ALA A 116 -41.53 15.34 -24.43
CA ALA A 116 -42.18 16.58 -24.85
C ALA A 116 -42.72 16.59 -26.30
N ALA A 117 -42.52 15.52 -27.07
CA ALA A 117 -43.02 15.37 -28.45
C ALA A 117 -44.21 14.40 -28.56
N ALA A 118 -44.73 13.88 -27.45
CA ALA A 118 -45.86 12.95 -27.43
C ALA A 118 -47.00 13.45 -26.52
N GLU A 119 -47.48 14.67 -26.76
CA GLU A 119 -48.84 15.06 -26.37
C GLU A 119 -49.73 15.04 -27.63
N ASP A 120 -50.45 13.93 -27.82
CA ASP A 120 -51.85 13.88 -28.28
C ASP A 120 -52.26 12.41 -28.50
N GLU A 121 -52.94 11.82 -27.51
CA GLU A 121 -54.23 11.08 -27.65
C GLU A 121 -54.53 10.20 -26.42
N ASP A 122 -55.46 10.72 -25.61
CA ASP A 122 -56.51 10.06 -24.81
C ASP A 122 -56.25 8.79 -23.97
N ALA A 123 -56.27 9.04 -22.64
CA ALA A 123 -57.00 8.38 -21.56
C ALA A 123 -57.49 6.91 -21.69
N GLU A 124 -57.09 6.08 -20.73
CA GLU A 124 -58.05 5.30 -19.91
C GLU A 124 -57.42 4.90 -18.56
N GLU A 125 -58.05 5.36 -17.47
CA GLU A 125 -57.83 4.88 -16.10
C GLU A 125 -58.38 3.46 -15.96
N GLU A 126 -57.58 2.50 -15.50
CA GLU A 126 -58.13 1.38 -14.73
C GLU A 126 -57.19 0.97 -13.59
N GLU A 127 -57.76 0.95 -12.38
CA GLU A 127 -57.13 0.58 -11.12
C GLU A 127 -56.60 -0.86 -11.12
N GLY A 128 -55.32 -1.01 -10.78
CA GLY A 128 -54.71 -2.28 -10.39
C GLY A 128 -54.14 -2.20 -8.98
N LEU A 129 -54.98 -1.98 -7.96
CA LEU A 129 -54.60 -2.05 -6.54
C LEU A 129 -54.45 -3.53 -6.12
N GLY A 130 -53.35 -4.16 -6.56
CA GLY A 130 -52.98 -5.53 -6.24
C GLY A 130 -51.71 -5.55 -5.40
N GLY A 131 -51.87 -5.67 -4.08
CA GLY A 131 -50.76 -5.78 -3.15
C GLY A 131 -49.89 -7.02 -3.41
N ASN A 132 -48.58 -6.81 -3.44
CA ASN A 132 -47.67 -7.68 -2.72
C ASN A 132 -46.40 -6.87 -2.37
N LEU A 133 -46.35 -6.45 -1.10
CA LEU A 133 -45.12 -6.00 -0.47
C LEU A 133 -44.05 -7.10 -0.60
N GLY A 134 -42.87 -6.71 -1.06
CA GLY A 134 -41.64 -7.41 -0.73
C GLY A 134 -41.09 -8.30 -1.84
N GLU A 135 -40.46 -7.68 -2.84
CA GLU A 135 -39.16 -8.11 -3.35
C GLU A 135 -38.55 -6.96 -4.16
N GLY A 136 -38.13 -5.91 -3.46
CA GLY A 136 -37.11 -5.03 -4.02
C GLY A 136 -35.83 -5.87 -4.22
N PRO A 137 -34.95 -5.51 -5.18
CA PRO A 137 -33.63 -6.11 -5.22
C PRO A 137 -33.07 -5.99 -3.80
N ILE A 138 -32.77 -7.13 -3.19
CA ILE A 138 -32.08 -7.17 -1.91
C ILE A 138 -30.76 -6.46 -2.19
N MET A 139 -30.68 -5.17 -1.85
CA MET A 139 -29.41 -4.48 -1.75
C MET A 139 -28.62 -5.33 -0.77
N ASP A 140 -27.61 -6.03 -1.26
CA ASP A 140 -26.74 -6.81 -0.40
C ASP A 140 -25.87 -5.77 0.30
N ASP A 141 -26.39 -5.23 1.40
CA ASP A 141 -25.70 -4.29 2.29
C ASP A 141 -24.46 -4.94 2.96
N ARG A 142 -24.17 -6.20 2.60
CA ARG A 142 -22.87 -6.82 2.83
C ARG A 142 -21.89 -6.23 1.83
N GLY A 143 -21.56 -4.96 2.05
CA GLY A 143 -20.34 -4.40 1.53
C GLY A 143 -19.21 -5.39 1.79
N ASP A 144 -18.39 -5.60 0.77
CA ASP A 144 -17.11 -6.27 0.89
C ASP A 144 -16.30 -5.52 1.94
N VAL A 145 -16.46 -5.92 3.20
CA VAL A 145 -15.53 -5.56 4.25
C VAL A 145 -14.33 -6.46 4.00
N GLU A 146 -13.39 -5.95 3.21
CA GLU A 146 -12.05 -6.48 3.14
C GLU A 146 -11.43 -6.42 4.54
N TYR A 147 -11.63 -7.47 5.34
CA TYR A 147 -10.85 -7.74 6.54
C TYR A 147 -9.43 -8.13 6.09
N GLY A 148 -8.69 -7.17 5.57
CA GLY A 148 -7.40 -7.40 4.91
C GLY A 148 -6.35 -6.34 5.19
N ASP A 149 -6.76 -5.11 5.53
CA ASP A 149 -5.84 -4.06 5.96
C ASP A 149 -6.35 -3.52 7.31
N VAL A 150 -5.89 -4.12 8.41
CA VAL A 150 -5.75 -3.34 9.63
C VAL A 150 -4.65 -2.33 9.31
N PRO A 151 -4.93 -1.01 9.28
CA PRO A 151 -3.88 -0.03 9.19
C PRO A 151 -3.04 -0.18 10.45
N GLU A 152 -1.86 -0.79 10.34
CA GLU A 152 -0.85 -0.64 11.39
C GLU A 152 -0.46 0.85 11.39
N ASP A 153 -1.09 1.58 12.31
CA ASP A 153 -0.78 2.95 12.71
C ASP A 153 -0.71 3.97 11.56
N ASP A 154 -1.85 4.19 10.90
CA ASP A 154 -2.15 5.52 10.34
C ASP A 154 -2.50 6.45 11.52
N GLN A 155 -1.49 6.80 12.32
CA GLN A 155 -1.48 8.09 13.01
C GLN A 155 -1.24 9.16 11.95
N ASP A 156 -2.30 9.41 11.18
CA ASP A 156 -2.45 10.65 10.42
C ASP A 156 -2.77 11.76 11.46
N GLU A 157 -1.80 12.04 12.33
CA GLU A 157 -1.77 13.33 13.00
C GLU A 157 -1.23 14.33 11.97
N PRO A 158 -1.95 15.43 11.71
CA PRO A 158 -1.41 16.49 10.87
C PRO A 158 -0.09 16.97 11.49
N ASP A 159 0.96 17.10 10.67
CA ASP A 159 2.22 17.76 11.04
C ASP A 159 1.89 19.19 11.51
N ASN A 160 1.62 19.36 12.80
CA ASN A 160 1.51 20.67 13.45
C ASN A 160 2.91 21.20 13.80
N GLU A 161 3.88 21.09 12.87
CA GLU A 161 5.22 21.67 13.05
C GLU A 161 5.32 23.16 12.63
N HIS A 162 4.19 23.87 12.45
CA HIS A 162 4.18 25.32 12.27
C HIS A 162 3.02 26.02 13.00
N ALA A 163 2.91 25.80 14.31
CA ALA A 163 2.34 26.80 15.19
C ALA A 163 3.49 27.53 15.89
N GLU A 164 4.08 28.52 15.21
CA GLU A 164 4.92 29.51 15.89
C GLU A 164 4.06 30.17 16.96
N MET A 165 4.42 29.97 18.24
CA MET A 165 3.85 30.74 19.34
C MET A 165 4.31 32.19 19.17
N GLU A 166 3.46 33.05 18.63
CA GLU A 166 3.57 34.49 18.86
C GLU A 166 3.21 34.73 20.34
N GLU A 167 4.24 34.82 21.18
CA GLU A 167 4.14 35.42 22.52
C GLU A 167 4.05 36.95 22.36
N ASP A 168 2.90 37.53 22.72
CA ASP A 168 2.74 38.95 23.08
C ASP A 168 2.61 39.09 24.61
#